data_AF-A0AAE4VHW2-F1
#
_entry.id   AF-A0AAE4VHW2-F1
#
_cell.length_a   1.000
_cell.length_b   1.000
_cell.length_c   1.000
_cell.angle_alpha   90.00
_cell.angle_beta   90.00
_cell.angle_gamma   90.00
#
_symmetry.space_group_name_H-M   'P 1'
#
loop_
_entity.id
_entity.type
_entity.pdbx_description
1 polymer ?
#
loop_
_entity_poly.entity_id
_entity_poly.type
_entity_poly.pdbx_seq_one_letter_code
_entity_poly.pdbx_strand_id
1 'polypeptide(L)'
;MSKPNEPLQVDPAELRVAAEQLDGQASSFAEKHQSAHARVGGTALGSGQAAAALPQMLSSWEEQGVQFGAQFARHSEGHRQAAAGYDTTDETAAAGIDDAGSEL
;
A
#
# COMPACT_ATOMS: atom_id res chain seq x y z
N MET A 1 28.59 0.45 15.55
CA MET A 1 28.20 0.19 16.95
C MET A 1 26.90 0.92 17.21
N SER A 2 25.77 0.21 17.23
CA SER A 2 24.49 0.78 17.64
C SER A 2 24.54 1.08 19.14
N LYS A 3 24.12 2.28 19.54
CA LYS A 3 24.08 2.67 20.95
C LYS A 3 22.86 2.04 21.61
N PRO A 4 22.96 1.57 22.87
CA PRO A 4 21.91 0.82 23.55
C PRO A 4 20.65 1.64 23.93
N ASN A 5 20.49 2.88 23.45
CA ASN A 5 19.36 3.77 23.79
C ASN A 5 18.95 4.67 22.60
N GLU A 6 19.24 4.25 21.37
CA GLU A 6 18.71 4.98 20.21
C GLU A 6 17.21 4.63 20.09
N PRO A 7 16.29 5.62 20.06
CA PRO A 7 14.89 5.36 19.83
C PRO A 7 14.74 4.52 18.56
N LEU A 8 13.81 3.56 18.57
CA LEU A 8 13.44 2.87 17.34
C LEU A 8 13.16 3.92 16.26
N GLN A 9 13.83 3.80 15.11
CA GLN A 9 13.68 4.78 14.02
C GLN A 9 12.30 4.77 13.37
N VAL A 10 11.40 3.90 13.81
CA VAL A 10 10.10 3.67 13.20
C VAL A 10 8.99 4.06 14.18
N ASP A 11 8.16 5.00 13.76
CA ASP A 11 6.96 5.43 14.47
C ASP A 11 5.74 4.63 13.96
N PRO A 12 5.10 3.79 14.80
CA PRO A 12 3.91 3.04 14.41
C PRO A 12 2.73 3.92 13.97
N ALA A 13 2.60 5.15 14.50
CA ALA A 13 1.56 6.08 14.08
C ALA A 13 1.78 6.54 12.63
N GLU A 14 3.02 6.88 12.28
CA GLU A 14 3.40 7.24 10.90
C GLU A 14 3.20 6.07 9.93
N LEU A 15 3.45 4.83 10.36
CA LEU A 15 3.14 3.65 9.54
C LEU A 15 1.63 3.52 9.26
N ARG A 16 0.78 3.75 10.26
CA ARG A 16 -0.68 3.74 10.05
C ARG A 16 -1.12 4.87 9.12
N VAL A 17 -0.57 6.08 9.29
CA VAL A 17 -0.82 7.22 8.38
C VAL A 17 -0.39 6.89 6.96
N ALA A 18 0.78 6.27 6.77
CA ALA A 18 1.24 5.84 5.45
C ALA A 18 0.30 4.80 4.82
N ALA A 19 -0.22 3.85 5.61
CA ALA A 19 -1.21 2.89 5.14
C ALA A 19 -2.50 3.57 4.65
N GLU A 20 -3.03 4.54 5.41
CA GLU A 20 -4.22 5.32 5.02
C GLU A 20 -3.98 6.14 3.74
N GLN A 21 -2.80 6.75 3.61
CA GLN A 21 -2.42 7.47 2.40
C GLN A 21 -2.36 6.54 1.18
N LEU A 22 -1.82 5.33 1.34
CA LEU A 22 -1.79 4.31 0.28
C LEU A 22 -3.20 3.88 -0.13
N ASP A 23 -4.12 3.70 0.83
CA ASP A 23 -5.52 3.35 0.54
C ASP A 23 -6.25 4.50 -0.21
N GLY A 24 -5.96 5.76 0.16
CA GLY A 24 -6.45 6.93 -0.56
C GLY A 24 -5.87 7.05 -1.98
N GLN A 25 -4.58 6.79 -2.15
CA GLN A 25 -3.91 6.76 -3.46
C GLN A 25 -4.46 5.62 -4.34
N ALA A 26 -4.72 4.45 -3.77
CA ALA A 26 -5.32 3.32 -4.46
C ALA A 26 -6.70 3.67 -5.03
N SER A 27 -7.53 4.33 -4.21
CA SER A 27 -8.86 4.78 -4.60
C SER A 27 -8.78 5.79 -5.74
N SER A 28 -7.91 6.80 -5.62
CA SER A 28 -7.70 7.79 -6.68
C SER A 28 -7.14 7.18 -7.97
N PHE A 29 -6.24 6.21 -7.85
CA PHE A 29 -5.70 5.47 -8.99
C PHE A 29 -6.80 4.70 -9.71
N ALA A 30 -7.62 3.94 -8.99
CA ALA A 30 -8.71 3.15 -9.58
C ALA A 30 -9.71 4.03 -10.33
N GLU A 31 -10.14 5.15 -9.74
CA GLU A 31 -11.05 6.11 -10.39
C GLU A 31 -10.45 6.69 -11.67
N LYS A 32 -9.20 7.16 -11.61
CA LYS A 32 -8.52 7.76 -12.77
C LYS A 32 -8.24 6.73 -13.86
N HIS A 33 -7.84 5.53 -13.48
CA HIS A 33 -7.61 4.41 -14.40
C HIS A 33 -8.90 4.06 -15.14
N GLN A 34 -10.00 3.81 -14.40
CA GLN A 34 -11.30 3.50 -15.01
C GLN A 34 -11.80 4.64 -15.92
N SER A 35 -11.66 5.89 -15.49
CA SER A 35 -12.05 7.06 -16.29
C SER A 35 -11.25 7.14 -17.59
N ALA A 36 -9.94 6.92 -17.52
CA ALA A 36 -9.07 6.96 -18.69
C ALA A 36 -9.30 5.76 -19.61
N HIS A 37 -9.52 4.57 -19.06
CA HIS A 37 -9.88 3.36 -19.80
C HIS A 37 -11.17 3.55 -20.60
N ALA A 38 -12.24 4.05 -19.95
CA ALA A 38 -13.51 4.34 -20.60
C ALA A 38 -13.37 5.38 -21.73
N ARG A 39 -12.58 6.44 -21.51
CA ARG A 39 -12.32 7.45 -22.55
C ARG A 39 -11.61 6.85 -23.76
N VAL A 40 -10.58 6.04 -23.53
CA VAL A 40 -9.82 5.40 -24.60
C VAL A 40 -10.66 4.34 -25.32
N GLY A 41 -11.44 3.53 -24.59
CA GLY A 41 -12.35 2.54 -25.16
C GLY A 41 -13.49 3.15 -25.99
N GLY A 42 -13.92 4.37 -25.68
CA GLY A 42 -14.91 5.11 -26.46
C GLY A 42 -14.36 5.80 -27.71
N THR A 43 -13.05 5.70 -28.00
CA THR A 43 -12.43 6.44 -29.10
C THR A 43 -12.77 5.80 -30.46
N ALA A 44 -13.38 6.57 -31.36
CA ALA A 44 -13.64 6.15 -32.72
C ALA A 44 -12.39 6.32 -33.60
N LEU A 45 -11.53 5.29 -33.67
CA LEU A 45 -10.28 5.32 -34.45
C LEU A 45 -10.48 5.05 -35.96
N GLY A 46 -11.71 4.77 -36.41
CA GLY A 46 -11.99 4.40 -37.79
C GLY A 46 -11.46 3.00 -38.14
N SER A 47 -11.13 2.76 -39.40
CA SER A 47 -10.52 1.50 -39.84
C SER A 47 -8.99 1.59 -39.84
N GLY A 48 -8.32 0.49 -39.51
CA GLY A 48 -6.86 0.40 -39.57
C GLY A 48 -6.24 -0.41 -38.42
N GLN A 49 -4.91 -0.53 -38.46
CA GLN A 49 -4.16 -1.33 -37.48
C GLN A 49 -4.31 -0.81 -36.04
N ALA A 50 -4.40 0.51 -35.85
CA ALA A 50 -4.61 1.09 -34.53
C ALA A 50 -5.97 0.67 -33.91
N ALA A 51 -7.04 0.71 -34.72
CA ALA A 51 -8.36 0.26 -34.29
C ALA A 51 -8.39 -1.25 -33.97
N ALA A 52 -7.64 -2.06 -34.72
CA ALA A 52 -7.51 -3.49 -34.47
C ALA A 52 -6.69 -3.82 -33.21
N ALA A 53 -5.68 -3.02 -32.86
CA ALA A 53 -4.82 -3.24 -31.71
C ALA A 53 -5.44 -2.74 -30.38
N LEU A 54 -6.34 -1.76 -30.45
CA LEU A 54 -6.91 -1.08 -29.28
C LEU A 54 -7.53 -2.05 -28.24
N PRO A 55 -8.35 -3.06 -28.61
CA PRO A 55 -8.94 -3.95 -27.62
C PRO A 55 -7.91 -4.73 -26.80
N GLN A 56 -6.84 -5.21 -27.44
CA GLN A 56 -5.78 -5.95 -26.74
C GLN A 56 -5.00 -5.02 -25.80
N MET A 57 -4.72 -3.78 -26.22
CA MET A 57 -4.08 -2.80 -25.37
C MET A 57 -4.94 -2.45 -24.15
N LEU A 58 -6.26 -2.26 -24.34
CA LEU A 58 -7.20 -2.01 -23.25
C LEU A 58 -7.31 -3.19 -22.28
N SER A 59 -7.29 -4.43 -22.78
CA SER A 59 -7.27 -5.63 -21.94
C SER A 59 -6.00 -5.67 -21.08
N SER A 60 -4.83 -5.47 -21.68
CA SER A 60 -3.57 -5.47 -20.93
C SER A 60 -3.51 -4.33 -19.91
N TRP A 61 -4.06 -3.16 -20.26
CA TRP A 61 -4.09 -2.03 -19.35
C TRP A 61 -5.05 -2.24 -18.17
N GLU A 62 -6.18 -2.94 -18.39
CA GLU A 62 -7.09 -3.36 -17.33
C GLU A 62 -6.40 -4.30 -16.34
N GLU A 63 -5.69 -5.32 -16.86
CA GLU A 63 -4.91 -6.26 -16.04
C GLU A 63 -3.85 -5.53 -15.19
N GLN A 64 -3.15 -4.56 -15.79
CA GLN A 64 -2.20 -3.71 -15.06
C GLN A 64 -2.89 -2.91 -13.94
N GLY A 65 -4.09 -2.36 -14.20
CA GLY A 65 -4.89 -1.67 -13.19
C GLY A 65 -5.16 -2.54 -11.95
N VAL A 66 -5.57 -3.80 -12.18
CA VAL A 66 -5.77 -4.79 -11.11
C VAL A 66 -4.47 -5.08 -10.36
N GLN A 67 -3.36 -5.27 -11.07
CA GLN A 67 -2.06 -5.53 -10.45
C GLN A 67 -1.58 -4.37 -9.57
N PHE A 68 -1.76 -3.13 -10.01
CA PHE A 68 -1.43 -1.95 -9.19
C PHE A 68 -2.33 -1.84 -7.96
N GLY A 69 -3.63 -2.10 -8.10
CA GLY A 69 -4.56 -2.16 -6.96
C GLY A 69 -4.12 -3.18 -5.90
N ALA A 70 -3.73 -4.38 -6.33
CA ALA A 70 -3.20 -5.41 -5.43
C ALA A 70 -1.88 -4.98 -4.75
N GLN A 71 -1.02 -4.25 -5.46
CA GLN A 71 0.20 -3.71 -4.87
C GLN A 71 -0.11 -2.67 -3.79
N PHE A 72 -1.01 -1.71 -4.03
CA PHE A 72 -1.40 -0.76 -2.99
C PHE A 72 -1.91 -1.45 -1.73
N ALA A 73 -2.85 -2.40 -1.88
CA ALA A 73 -3.40 -3.16 -0.75
C ALA A 73 -2.31 -3.93 0.01
N ARG A 74 -1.36 -4.54 -0.70
CA ARG A 74 -0.23 -5.23 -0.08
C ARG A 74 0.65 -4.29 0.74
N HIS A 75 0.95 -3.09 0.23
CA HIS A 75 1.80 -2.14 0.93
C HIS A 75 1.08 -1.52 2.13
N SER A 76 -0.19 -1.11 2.00
CA SER A 76 -0.95 -0.56 3.12
C SER A 76 -1.09 -1.58 4.25
N GLU A 77 -1.34 -2.84 3.89
CA GLU A 77 -1.38 -3.94 4.86
C GLU A 77 -0.03 -4.22 5.50
N GLY A 78 1.06 -4.21 4.73
CA GLY A 78 2.42 -4.35 5.26
C GLY A 78 2.77 -3.27 6.30
N HIS A 79 2.34 -2.03 6.07
CA HIS A 79 2.52 -0.94 7.04
C HIS A 79 1.69 -1.14 8.31
N ARG A 80 0.44 -1.61 8.19
CA ARG A 80 -0.41 -1.95 9.36
C ARG A 80 0.20 -3.08 10.19
N GLN A 81 0.67 -4.14 9.53
CA GLN A 81 1.32 -5.26 10.20
C GLN A 81 2.62 -4.83 10.90
N ALA A 82 3.42 -3.99 10.25
CA ALA A 82 4.63 -3.44 10.86
C ALA A 82 4.29 -2.60 12.11
N ALA A 83 3.29 -1.72 12.03
CA ALA A 83 2.84 -0.92 13.18
C ALA A 83 2.43 -1.80 14.36
N ALA A 84 1.56 -2.79 14.12
CA ALA A 84 1.12 -3.73 15.15
C ALA A 84 2.26 -4.56 15.75
N GLY A 85 3.25 -4.93 14.91
CA GLY A 85 4.45 -5.63 15.36
C GLY A 85 5.31 -4.80 16.32
N TYR A 86 5.45 -3.51 16.06
CA TYR A 86 6.14 -2.60 16.98
C TYR A 86 5.38 -2.42 18.29
N ASP A 87 4.07 -2.15 18.25
CA ASP A 87 3.25 -1.99 19.46
C ASP A 87 3.34 -3.24 20.36
N THR A 88 3.19 -4.42 19.78
CA THR A 88 3.25 -5.70 20.53
C THR A 88 4.62 -5.93 21.15
N THR A 89 5.68 -5.55 20.43
CA THR A 89 7.06 -5.70 20.94
C THR A 89 7.31 -4.77 22.11
N ASP A 90 6.87 -3.52 22.01
CA ASP A 90 7.03 -2.51 23.07
C ASP A 90 6.21 -2.89 24.32
N GLU A 91 4.97 -3.34 24.16
CA GLU A 91 4.13 -3.82 25.26
C GLU A 91 4.76 -5.03 25.98
N THR A 92 5.26 -6.01 25.21
CA THR A 92 5.90 -7.22 25.76
C THR A 92 7.19 -6.87 26.51
N ALA A 93 7.99 -5.96 25.96
CA ALA A 93 9.22 -5.50 26.60
C ALA A 93 8.94 -4.73 27.90
N ALA A 94 7.92 -3.86 27.91
CA ALA A 94 7.51 -3.13 29.10
C ALA A 94 7.05 -4.08 30.22
N ALA A 95 6.21 -5.07 29.90
CA ALA A 95 5.77 -6.08 30.87
C ALA A 95 6.94 -6.87 31.47
N GLY A 96 7.91 -7.26 30.64
CA GLY A 96 9.12 -7.95 31.13
C GLY A 96 10.00 -7.10 32.05
N ILE A 97 10.03 -5.78 31.87
CA ILE A 97 10.72 -4.84 32.76
C ILE A 97 9.98 -4.72 34.10
N ASP A 98 8.66 -4.57 34.06
CA ASP A 98 7.83 -4.45 35.27
C ASP A 98 7.90 -5.71 36.14
N ASP A 99 7.87 -6.89 35.51
CA ASP A 99 8.03 -8.18 36.19
C ASP A 99 9.41 -8.30 36.84
N ALA A 100 10.49 -8.03 36.10
CA ALA A 100 11.85 -8.07 36.63
C ALA A 100 12.08 -7.06 37.77
N GLY A 101 11.44 -5.89 37.70
CA GLY A 101 11.49 -4.88 38.76
C GLY A 101 10.73 -5.28 40.02
N SER A 102 9.66 -6.07 39.88
CA SER A 102 8.84 -6.57 40.99
C SER A 102 9.50 -7.75 41.74
N GLU A 103 10.49 -8.40 41.13
CA GLU A 103 11.29 -9.48 41.73
C GLU A 103 12.49 -8.99 42.58
N LEU A 104 12.74 -7.67 42.64
CA LEU A 104 13.80 -7.02 43.43
C LEU A 104 13.31 -6.53 44.80
#